data_AF-A0A9R1SYS7-F1
#
_entry.id   AF-A0A9R1SYS7-F1
#
_cell.length_a   1.000
_cell.length_b   1.000
_cell.length_c   1.000
_cell.angle_alpha   90.00
_cell.angle_beta   90.00
_cell.angle_gamma   90.00
#
_symmetry.space_group_name_H-M   'P 1'
#
loop_
_entity.id
_entity.type
_entity.pdbx_description
1 polymer ?
#
loop_
_entity_poly.entity_id
_entity_poly.type
_entity_poly.pdbx_seq_one_letter_code
_entity_poly.pdbx_strand_id
1 'polypeptide(L)'
;MHGRVKVRTTAEQEAIKKVERAKKVAQYKAAIDLVINKRKEKVYDDELLLVTEKMVLQNPDINSVWNIRREAFQYREWSHEEYLDRLRKELTLTESCLRGNPKSYSVWHQRCWIIDHLPEPDWQTELSLCAKCLNLDERNFHCWDYRQHLVKKAGISDAEEFEFSTTKIYNNFSNYSSWHYRSKILSKMFPDESGELPIVADKHKEELDLVMNATFTDPNDSSAWFYQRWLLDYSNPQPNALWRVKITPNRATIIFHGETSLESSNLSLTTDNGQVNGTWSSYNDEKFSKIWTATFSELLDSSCSKIFIKYENENYNLFKSDNAWFYKSSHSPIDKHNKAQLKEQMENYKQLKEMEPNNKWAILTGIFLMKSYDLVEYHEKILEDLSALIKIDHLRANYYTDMRSKCIMDYELHNLWKNENDTEINSTVDLSNRNLTIFYNEQYFGLFEEVNLGTNRLGNSLHRLAVLQECKKLSLSSNSLKNLKGFPTLQNLEILSLRDNQLTCLEEVLDLIKRHKFVKLDLRGNPLCEQSDIIDKLSKDNPDIEFTTD
;
A
#
# COMPACT_ATOMS: atom_id res chain seq x y z
N MET A 1 22.61 8.74 -15.54
CA MET A 1 23.92 8.06 -15.69
C MET A 1 23.72 6.57 -15.44
N HIS A 2 23.61 5.75 -16.49
CA HIS A 2 23.43 4.29 -16.35
C HIS A 2 24.29 3.54 -17.36
N GLY A 3 24.65 2.28 -17.06
CA GLY A 3 25.29 1.36 -18.02
C GLY A 3 26.71 1.71 -18.49
N ARG A 4 27.41 2.67 -17.87
CA ARG A 4 28.79 3.01 -18.25
C ARG A 4 29.77 1.93 -17.78
N VAL A 5 30.17 1.06 -18.70
CA VAL A 5 31.21 0.05 -18.45
C VAL A 5 32.55 0.75 -18.19
N LYS A 6 33.22 0.35 -17.11
CA LYS A 6 34.56 0.85 -16.78
C LYS A 6 35.59 0.24 -17.74
N VAL A 7 35.91 0.95 -18.81
CA VAL A 7 36.95 0.53 -19.76
C VAL A 7 38.32 0.97 -19.22
N ARG A 8 39.29 0.05 -19.19
CA ARG A 8 40.70 0.41 -18.93
C ARG A 8 41.26 1.03 -20.21
N THR A 9 41.43 2.35 -20.22
CA THR A 9 42.03 3.10 -21.33
C THR A 9 43.53 3.31 -21.09
N THR A 10 44.33 3.33 -22.16
CA THR A 10 45.74 3.72 -22.07
C THR A 10 45.87 5.21 -21.79
N ALA A 11 46.98 5.65 -21.19
CA ALA A 11 47.21 7.06 -20.87
C ALA A 11 47.14 7.98 -22.11
N GLU A 12 47.57 7.48 -23.28
CA GLU A 12 47.47 8.18 -24.56
C GLU A 12 46.02 8.34 -25.04
N GLN A 13 45.21 7.28 -24.94
CA GLN A 13 43.78 7.35 -25.28
C GLN A 13 43.00 8.27 -24.33
N GLU A 14 43.38 8.31 -23.05
CA GLU A 14 42.82 9.26 -22.07
C GLU A 14 43.17 10.71 -22.41
N ALA A 15 44.42 10.97 -22.79
CA ALA A 15 44.85 12.29 -23.21
C ALA A 15 44.08 12.78 -24.44
N ILE A 16 43.93 11.94 -25.47
CA ILE A 16 43.14 12.25 -26.68
C ILE A 16 41.67 12.55 -26.31
N LYS A 17 41.03 11.68 -25.53
CA LYS A 17 39.64 11.89 -25.07
C LYS A 17 39.48 13.15 -24.22
N LYS A 18 40.49 13.52 -23.43
CA LYS A 18 40.47 14.73 -22.61
C LYS A 18 40.50 15.99 -23.47
N VAL A 19 41.33 16.02 -24.51
CA VAL A 19 41.38 17.13 -25.48
C VAL A 19 40.07 17.25 -26.25
N GLU A 20 39.53 16.15 -26.75
CA GLU A 20 38.23 16.14 -27.43
C GLU A 20 37.10 16.62 -26.53
N ARG A 21 37.06 16.16 -25.27
CA ARG A 21 36.07 16.59 -24.28
C ARG A 21 36.22 18.07 -23.95
N ALA A 22 37.45 18.58 -23.80
CA ALA A 22 37.69 19.99 -23.55
C ALA A 22 37.17 20.88 -24.68
N LYS A 23 37.40 20.47 -25.94
CA LYS A 23 36.85 21.17 -27.12
C LYS A 23 35.32 21.18 -27.12
N LYS A 24 34.68 20.03 -26.87
CA LYS A 24 33.21 19.93 -26.76
C LYS A 24 32.65 20.79 -25.63
N VAL A 25 33.30 20.80 -24.47
CA VAL A 25 32.89 21.63 -23.32
C VAL A 25 33.01 23.12 -23.64
N ALA A 26 34.08 23.55 -24.31
CA ALA A 26 34.25 24.95 -24.71
C ALA A 26 33.13 25.40 -25.68
N GLN A 27 32.82 24.57 -26.68
CA GLN A 27 31.72 24.83 -27.62
C GLN A 27 30.36 24.87 -26.91
N TYR A 28 30.13 23.94 -25.98
CA TYR A 28 28.89 23.89 -25.20
C TYR A 28 28.70 25.14 -24.32
N LYS A 29 29.77 25.60 -23.66
CA LYS A 29 29.73 26.83 -22.84
C LYS A 29 29.40 28.06 -23.69
N ALA A 30 30.09 28.23 -24.82
CA ALA A 30 29.82 29.33 -25.74
C ALA A 30 28.38 29.32 -26.26
N ALA A 31 27.84 28.13 -26.57
CA ALA A 31 26.45 27.98 -27.00
C ALA A 31 25.46 28.36 -25.89
N ILE A 32 25.70 27.92 -24.65
CA ILE A 32 24.88 28.32 -23.48
C ILE A 32 24.90 29.83 -23.28
N ASP A 33 26.09 30.45 -23.32
CA ASP A 33 26.24 31.90 -23.09
C ASP A 33 25.46 32.70 -24.15
N LEU A 34 25.56 32.30 -25.43
CA LEU A 34 24.79 32.88 -26.52
C LEU A 34 23.28 32.76 -26.29
N VAL A 35 22.80 31.55 -25.96
CA VAL A 35 21.38 31.26 -25.73
C VAL A 35 20.83 32.06 -24.56
N ILE A 36 21.58 32.15 -23.46
CA ILE A 36 21.17 32.93 -22.27
C ILE A 36 21.11 34.43 -22.60
N ASN A 37 22.09 34.96 -23.32
CA ASN A 37 22.12 36.38 -23.68
C ASN A 37 20.96 36.72 -24.62
N LYS A 38 20.73 35.92 -25.67
CA LYS A 38 19.58 36.10 -26.57
C LYS A 38 18.25 36.03 -25.81
N ARG A 39 18.08 35.08 -24.89
CA ARG A 39 16.87 35.00 -24.04
C ARG A 39 16.69 36.25 -23.18
N LYS A 40 17.75 36.76 -22.54
CA LYS A 40 17.70 38.00 -21.73
C LYS A 40 17.28 39.21 -22.56
N GLU A 41 17.79 39.30 -23.79
CA GLU A 41 17.47 40.36 -24.75
C GLU A 41 16.13 40.12 -25.48
N LYS A 42 15.43 39.01 -25.20
CA LYS A 42 14.19 38.58 -25.85
C LYS A 42 14.32 38.42 -27.37
N VAL A 43 15.49 38.00 -27.84
CA VAL A 43 15.78 37.72 -29.25
C VAL A 43 15.53 36.23 -29.54
N TYR A 44 14.45 35.92 -30.24
CA TYR A 44 14.00 34.55 -30.54
C TYR A 44 14.14 34.18 -32.02
N ASP A 45 15.31 34.45 -32.61
CA ASP A 45 15.59 34.26 -34.04
C ASP A 45 15.92 32.81 -34.45
N ASP A 46 16.18 32.60 -35.75
CA ASP A 46 16.54 31.28 -36.28
C ASP A 46 17.91 30.80 -35.79
N GLU A 47 18.82 31.72 -35.44
CA GLU A 47 20.09 31.37 -34.83
C GLU A 47 19.88 30.73 -33.45
N LEU A 48 19.00 31.31 -32.61
CA LEU A 48 18.64 30.73 -31.32
C LEU A 48 18.11 29.29 -31.48
N LEU A 49 17.18 29.07 -32.42
CA LEU A 49 16.60 27.75 -32.67
C LEU A 49 17.65 26.75 -33.18
N LEU A 50 18.55 27.16 -34.08
CA LEU A 50 19.58 26.29 -34.62
C LEU A 50 20.65 25.91 -33.58
N VAL A 51 21.04 26.86 -32.71
CA VAL A 51 22.02 26.60 -31.65
C VAL A 51 21.40 25.69 -30.59
N THR A 52 20.17 25.98 -30.15
CA THR A 52 19.48 25.15 -29.16
C THR A 52 19.17 23.74 -29.68
N GLU A 53 18.92 23.57 -30.97
CA GLU A 53 18.74 22.25 -31.62
C GLU A 53 19.99 21.38 -31.46
N LYS A 54 21.17 21.94 -31.81
CA LYS A 54 22.45 21.25 -31.66
C LYS A 54 22.72 20.86 -30.21
N MET A 55 22.31 21.70 -29.26
CA MET A 55 22.51 21.44 -27.84
C MET A 55 21.65 20.28 -27.34
N VAL A 56 20.36 20.25 -27.69
CA VAL A 56 19.45 19.19 -27.25
C VAL A 56 19.72 17.85 -27.93
N LEU A 57 20.20 17.86 -29.19
CA LEU A 57 20.68 16.63 -29.85
C LEU A 57 21.89 16.01 -29.13
N GLN A 58 22.75 16.83 -28.52
CA GLN A 58 23.89 16.35 -27.73
C GLN A 58 23.49 15.96 -26.30
N ASN A 59 22.59 16.73 -25.69
CA ASN A 59 22.10 16.46 -24.34
C ASN A 59 20.62 16.88 -24.23
N PRO A 60 19.68 15.94 -24.42
CA PRO A 60 18.26 16.24 -24.42
C PRO A 60 17.68 16.59 -23.04
N ASP A 61 18.42 16.37 -21.95
CA ASP A 61 17.93 16.59 -20.58
C ASP A 61 18.12 18.04 -20.08
N ILE A 62 18.56 18.96 -20.95
CA ILE A 62 18.70 20.38 -20.59
C ILE A 62 17.33 21.07 -20.66
N ASN A 63 16.53 20.89 -19.62
CA ASN A 63 15.15 21.39 -19.57
C ASN A 63 15.03 22.89 -19.90
N SER A 64 15.95 23.72 -19.38
CA SER A 64 15.94 25.17 -19.66
C SER A 64 16.05 25.50 -21.16
N VAL A 65 16.75 24.69 -21.96
CA VAL A 65 16.85 24.90 -23.40
C VAL A 65 15.51 24.62 -24.08
N TRP A 66 14.80 23.56 -23.67
CA TRP A 66 13.44 23.30 -24.15
C TRP A 66 12.45 24.41 -23.77
N ASN A 67 12.58 24.98 -22.56
CA ASN A 67 11.78 26.14 -22.16
C ASN A 67 12.00 27.32 -23.12
N ILE A 68 13.26 27.63 -23.44
CA ILE A 68 13.63 28.71 -24.36
C ILE A 68 13.11 28.45 -25.77
N ARG A 69 13.15 27.19 -26.23
CA ARG A 69 12.52 26.83 -27.51
C ARG A 69 11.03 27.14 -27.50
N ARG A 70 10.28 26.74 -26.46
CA ARG A 70 8.85 27.06 -26.32
C ARG A 70 8.58 28.56 -26.24
N GLU A 71 9.43 29.32 -25.55
CA GLU A 71 9.36 30.79 -25.53
C GLU A 71 9.52 31.37 -26.93
N ALA A 72 10.41 30.82 -27.76
CA ALA A 72 10.52 31.24 -29.15
C ALA A 72 9.22 31.01 -29.92
N PHE A 73 8.52 29.90 -29.65
CA PHE A 73 7.20 29.65 -30.25
C PHE A 73 6.08 30.58 -29.74
N GLN A 74 6.22 31.08 -28.51
CA GLN A 74 5.25 31.97 -27.89
C GLN A 74 5.43 33.43 -28.31
N TYR A 75 6.68 33.88 -28.50
CA TYR A 75 7.00 35.29 -28.67
C TYR A 75 7.40 35.69 -30.08
N ARG A 76 7.80 34.74 -30.95
CA ARG A 76 8.07 35.05 -32.35
C ARG A 76 6.78 34.93 -33.17
N GLU A 77 6.54 35.95 -33.98
CA GLU A 77 5.45 35.92 -34.95
C GLU A 77 5.90 35.19 -36.22
N TRP A 78 5.11 34.22 -36.64
CA TRP A 78 5.23 33.56 -37.93
C TRP A 78 3.88 33.53 -38.63
N SER A 79 3.88 33.34 -39.95
CA SER A 79 2.64 32.97 -40.62
C SER A 79 2.13 31.62 -40.08
N HIS A 80 0.83 31.37 -40.23
CA HIS A 80 0.22 30.13 -39.74
C HIS A 80 0.91 28.88 -40.33
N GLU A 81 1.22 28.89 -41.62
CA GLU A 81 1.90 27.77 -42.29
C GLU A 81 3.34 27.56 -41.76
N GLU A 82 4.10 28.65 -41.55
CA GLU A 82 5.45 28.57 -40.99
C GLU A 82 5.45 28.07 -39.54
N TYR A 83 4.48 28.50 -38.73
CA TYR A 83 4.33 28.02 -37.36
C TYR A 83 4.11 26.49 -37.33
N LEU A 84 3.21 25.99 -38.20
CA LEU A 84 2.94 24.55 -38.32
C LEU A 84 4.14 23.76 -38.85
N ASP A 85 4.84 24.27 -39.87
CA ASP A 85 6.08 23.65 -40.37
C ASP A 85 7.16 23.55 -39.28
N ARG A 86 7.31 24.59 -38.45
CA ARG A 86 8.24 24.58 -37.33
C ARG A 86 7.84 23.58 -36.24
N LEU A 87 6.56 23.45 -35.91
CA LEU A 87 6.10 22.41 -34.98
C LEU A 87 6.41 21.00 -35.52
N ARG A 88 6.24 20.76 -36.83
CA ARG A 88 6.60 19.47 -37.46
C ARG A 88 8.12 19.21 -37.42
N LYS A 89 8.93 20.25 -37.59
CA LYS A 89 10.39 20.17 -37.37
C LYS A 89 10.74 19.86 -35.91
N GLU A 90 10.01 20.41 -34.94
CA GLU A 90 10.19 20.05 -33.53
C GLU A 90 9.82 18.58 -33.25
N LEU A 91 8.81 18.02 -33.92
CA LEU A 91 8.52 16.57 -33.82
C LEU A 91 9.69 15.72 -34.34
N THR A 92 10.32 16.14 -35.43
CA THR A 92 11.50 15.46 -35.99
C THR A 92 12.71 15.56 -35.04
N LEU A 93 12.91 16.73 -34.43
CA LEU A 93 13.95 16.96 -33.44
C LEU A 93 13.76 16.10 -32.19
N THR A 94 12.54 16.07 -31.64
CA THR A 94 12.24 15.27 -30.45
C THR A 94 12.39 13.77 -30.74
N GLU A 95 11.98 13.28 -31.91
CA GLU A 95 12.22 11.88 -32.31
C GLU A 95 13.74 11.57 -32.36
N SER A 96 14.53 12.47 -32.94
CA SER A 96 15.99 12.31 -33.00
C SER A 96 16.63 12.29 -31.60
N CYS A 97 16.13 13.12 -30.69
CA CYS A 97 16.56 13.12 -29.29
C CYS A 97 16.18 11.82 -28.56
N LEU A 98 14.97 11.28 -28.80
CA LEU A 98 14.52 10.02 -28.20
C LEU A 98 15.33 8.81 -28.64
N ARG A 99 15.86 8.80 -29.88
CA ARG A 99 16.79 7.74 -30.32
C ARG A 99 18.07 7.69 -29.48
N GLY A 100 18.57 8.85 -29.05
CA GLY A 100 19.76 8.95 -28.19
C GLY A 100 19.46 8.74 -26.71
N ASN A 101 18.31 9.23 -26.22
CA ASN A 101 17.86 9.08 -24.85
C ASN A 101 16.33 8.88 -24.78
N PRO A 102 15.84 7.63 -24.86
CA PRO A 102 14.41 7.33 -24.88
C PRO A 102 13.72 7.54 -23.53
N LYS A 103 14.48 7.86 -22.47
CA LYS A 103 14.00 8.06 -21.09
C LYS A 103 14.12 9.52 -20.64
N SER A 104 14.25 10.45 -21.59
CA SER A 104 14.32 11.88 -21.29
C SER A 104 12.93 12.45 -21.01
N TYR A 105 12.69 12.85 -19.75
CA TYR A 105 11.45 13.56 -19.38
C TYR A 105 11.25 14.84 -20.21
N SER A 106 12.33 15.60 -20.45
CA SER A 106 12.25 16.88 -21.15
C SER A 106 11.79 16.72 -22.60
N VAL A 107 12.25 15.66 -23.28
CA VAL A 107 11.87 15.39 -24.67
C VAL A 107 10.42 14.93 -24.78
N TRP A 108 9.99 13.99 -23.93
CA TRP A 108 8.59 13.54 -23.91
C TRP A 108 7.63 14.69 -23.58
N HIS A 109 7.98 15.51 -22.60
CA HIS A 109 7.20 16.70 -22.25
C HIS A 109 7.14 17.71 -23.40
N GLN A 110 8.27 17.98 -24.07
CA GLN A 110 8.28 18.83 -25.26
C GLN A 110 7.37 18.25 -26.36
N ARG A 111 7.39 16.93 -26.56
CA ARG A 111 6.54 16.27 -27.56
C ARG A 111 5.05 16.42 -27.23
N CYS A 112 4.64 16.22 -25.97
CA CYS A 112 3.27 16.52 -25.53
C CYS A 112 2.89 17.98 -25.83
N TRP A 113 3.77 18.92 -25.49
CA TRP A 113 3.52 20.34 -25.76
C TRP A 113 3.30 20.59 -27.26
N ILE A 114 4.11 20.01 -28.15
CA ILE A 114 3.93 20.16 -29.60
C ILE A 114 2.57 19.62 -30.05
N ILE A 115 2.19 18.41 -29.61
CA ILE A 115 0.89 17.81 -29.93
C ILE A 115 -0.27 18.68 -29.46
N ASP A 116 -0.13 19.34 -28.31
CA ASP A 116 -1.15 20.22 -27.76
C ASP A 116 -1.32 21.53 -28.54
N HIS A 117 -0.33 21.91 -29.36
CA HIS A 117 -0.32 23.15 -30.15
C HIS A 117 -0.55 22.91 -31.65
N LEU A 118 -0.57 21.65 -32.10
CA LEU A 118 -0.96 21.29 -33.46
C LEU A 118 -2.50 21.22 -33.55
N PRO A 119 -3.13 21.94 -34.50
CA PRO A 119 -4.58 21.90 -34.66
C PRO A 119 -5.06 20.54 -35.16
N GLU A 120 -4.29 19.91 -36.06
CA GLU A 120 -4.56 18.58 -36.61
C GLU A 120 -3.29 17.70 -36.52
N PRO A 121 -3.05 17.04 -35.37
CA PRO A 121 -1.94 16.11 -35.22
C PRO A 121 -2.15 14.83 -36.05
N ASP A 122 -1.07 14.29 -36.63
CA ASP A 122 -1.10 12.97 -37.25
C ASP A 122 -1.02 11.87 -36.17
N TRP A 123 -2.18 11.50 -35.65
CA TRP A 123 -2.31 10.49 -34.60
C TRP A 123 -1.75 9.14 -35.00
N GLN A 124 -1.89 8.74 -36.26
CA GLN A 124 -1.43 7.44 -36.74
C GLN A 124 0.10 7.36 -36.69
N THR A 125 0.79 8.43 -37.11
CA THR A 125 2.25 8.51 -37.03
C THR A 125 2.73 8.47 -35.58
N GLU A 126 2.08 9.20 -34.67
CA GLU A 126 2.46 9.25 -33.25
C GLU A 126 2.20 7.93 -32.51
N LEU A 127 1.07 7.27 -32.77
CA LEU A 127 0.79 5.94 -32.22
C LEU A 127 1.76 4.88 -32.78
N SER A 128 2.15 5.01 -34.05
CA SER A 128 3.16 4.15 -34.67
C SER A 128 4.55 4.37 -34.07
N LEU A 129 4.92 5.62 -33.73
CA LEU A 129 6.14 5.91 -32.99
C LEU A 129 6.11 5.24 -31.61
N CYS A 130 4.99 5.33 -30.88
CA CYS A 130 4.84 4.65 -29.60
C CYS A 130 5.04 3.14 -29.74
N ALA A 131 4.40 2.52 -30.74
CA ALA A 131 4.55 1.09 -31.01
C ALA A 131 6.02 0.70 -31.26
N LYS A 132 6.75 1.49 -32.07
CA LYS A 132 8.19 1.31 -32.33
C LYS A 132 9.03 1.43 -31.06
N CYS A 133 8.83 2.50 -30.28
CA CYS A 133 9.55 2.71 -29.02
C CYS A 133 9.29 1.56 -28.02
N LEU A 134 8.05 1.10 -27.91
CA LEU A 134 7.68 -0.03 -27.04
C LEU A 134 8.11 -1.40 -27.57
N ASN A 135 8.46 -1.53 -28.86
CA ASN A 135 9.10 -2.74 -29.37
C ASN A 135 10.60 -2.77 -29.06
N LEU A 136 11.23 -1.60 -28.87
CA LEU A 136 12.64 -1.48 -28.48
C LEU A 136 12.85 -1.57 -26.96
N ASP A 137 11.96 -0.94 -26.19
CA ASP A 137 11.92 -1.02 -24.72
C ASP A 137 10.46 -1.04 -24.28
N GLU A 138 9.92 -2.26 -24.15
CA GLU A 138 8.52 -2.50 -23.77
C GLU A 138 8.17 -2.01 -22.36
N ARG A 139 9.18 -1.75 -21.54
CA ARG A 139 9.08 -1.29 -20.15
C ARG A 139 9.29 0.22 -20.03
N ASN A 140 9.42 0.94 -21.15
CA ASN A 140 9.57 2.39 -21.16
C ASN A 140 8.26 3.07 -20.74
N PHE A 141 8.10 3.34 -19.44
CA PHE A 141 6.91 3.96 -18.89
C PHE A 141 6.64 5.36 -19.48
N HIS A 142 7.68 6.11 -19.89
CA HIS A 142 7.46 7.41 -20.54
C HIS A 142 6.73 7.27 -21.86
N CYS A 143 7.03 6.23 -22.63
CA CYS A 143 6.35 5.97 -23.89
C CYS A 143 4.91 5.48 -23.65
N TRP A 144 4.67 4.68 -22.60
CA TRP A 144 3.32 4.29 -22.17
C TRP A 144 2.49 5.50 -21.72
N ASP A 145 3.09 6.43 -20.98
CA ASP A 145 2.44 7.68 -20.55
C ASP A 145 2.15 8.59 -21.74
N TYR A 146 3.10 8.73 -22.68
CA TYR A 146 2.88 9.48 -23.91
C TYR A 146 1.75 8.87 -24.76
N ARG A 147 1.72 7.54 -24.90
CA ARG A 147 0.61 6.86 -25.60
C ARG A 147 -0.73 7.16 -24.95
N GLN A 148 -0.83 7.11 -23.62
CA GLN A 148 -2.06 7.45 -22.90
C GLN A 148 -2.50 8.91 -23.14
N HIS A 149 -1.56 9.86 -23.23
CA HIS A 149 -1.84 11.25 -23.60
C HIS A 149 -2.44 11.34 -25.02
N LEU A 150 -1.85 10.64 -25.98
CA LEU A 150 -2.33 10.60 -27.36
C LEU A 150 -3.71 9.97 -27.48
N VAL A 151 -3.92 8.79 -26.89
CA VAL A 151 -5.20 8.06 -26.89
C VAL A 151 -6.33 8.96 -26.40
N LYS A 152 -6.12 9.66 -25.29
CA LYS A 152 -7.10 10.59 -24.73
C LYS A 152 -7.42 11.75 -25.67
N LYS A 153 -6.43 12.29 -26.38
CA LYS A 153 -6.61 13.43 -27.28
C LYS A 153 -7.20 13.06 -28.64
N ALA A 154 -6.80 11.92 -29.17
CA ALA A 154 -7.29 11.39 -30.43
C ALA A 154 -8.70 10.75 -30.29
N GLY A 155 -9.17 10.54 -29.06
CA GLY A 155 -10.45 9.88 -28.82
C GLY A 155 -10.45 8.40 -29.19
N ILE A 156 -9.29 7.74 -29.07
CA ILE A 156 -9.16 6.30 -29.33
C ILE A 156 -9.98 5.54 -28.28
N SER A 157 -10.73 4.55 -28.73
CA SER A 157 -11.64 3.80 -27.86
C SER A 157 -10.88 2.90 -26.88
N ASP A 158 -11.46 2.67 -25.70
CA ASP A 158 -10.91 1.71 -24.73
C ASP A 158 -10.80 0.30 -25.32
N ALA A 159 -11.67 -0.06 -26.28
CA ALA A 159 -11.63 -1.35 -26.98
C ALA A 159 -10.37 -1.52 -27.85
N GLU A 160 -9.94 -0.47 -28.55
CA GLU A 160 -8.70 -0.50 -29.34
C GLU A 160 -7.46 -0.60 -28.44
N GLU A 161 -7.44 0.12 -27.31
CA GLU A 161 -6.33 0.03 -26.37
C GLU A 161 -6.30 -1.29 -25.59
N PHE A 162 -7.47 -1.89 -25.34
CA PHE A 162 -7.57 -3.24 -24.81
C PHE A 162 -6.90 -4.23 -25.78
N GLU A 163 -7.20 -4.16 -27.08
CA GLU A 163 -6.57 -5.01 -28.09
C GLU A 163 -5.07 -4.75 -28.24
N PHE A 164 -4.65 -3.49 -28.14
CA PHE A 164 -3.22 -3.15 -28.11
C PHE A 164 -2.52 -3.84 -26.93
N SER A 165 -3.12 -3.81 -25.73
CA SER A 165 -2.58 -4.51 -24.55
C SER A 165 -2.54 -6.03 -24.74
N THR A 166 -3.57 -6.61 -25.37
CA THR A 166 -3.62 -8.04 -25.73
C THR A 166 -2.45 -8.40 -26.62
N THR A 167 -2.26 -7.66 -27.72
CA THR A 167 -1.16 -7.87 -28.66
C THR A 167 0.20 -7.77 -27.97
N LYS A 168 0.38 -6.81 -27.06
CA LYS A 168 1.64 -6.64 -26.32
C LYS A 168 1.92 -7.78 -25.34
N ILE A 169 0.88 -8.34 -24.70
CA ILE A 169 1.00 -9.52 -23.83
C ILE A 169 1.35 -10.77 -24.65
N TYR A 170 0.68 -11.01 -25.78
CA TYR A 170 0.98 -12.17 -26.61
C TYR A 170 2.37 -12.13 -27.25
N ASN A 171 2.89 -10.93 -27.53
CA ASN A 171 4.28 -10.79 -27.99
C ASN A 171 5.28 -11.04 -26.86
N ASN A 172 4.95 -10.70 -25.62
CA ASN A 172 5.78 -10.95 -24.45
C ASN A 172 4.97 -10.95 -23.15
N PHE A 173 4.78 -12.13 -22.57
CA PHE A 173 4.06 -12.32 -21.31
C PHE A 173 4.78 -11.66 -20.11
N SER A 174 6.07 -11.38 -20.21
CA SER A 174 6.86 -10.71 -19.17
C SER A 174 6.68 -9.18 -19.12
N ASN A 175 5.83 -8.63 -20.00
CA ASN A 175 5.60 -7.20 -20.09
C ASN A 175 4.63 -6.69 -18.99
N TYR A 176 5.16 -6.42 -17.80
CA TYR A 176 4.42 -5.82 -16.69
C TYR A 176 3.64 -4.55 -17.08
N SER A 177 4.23 -3.71 -17.94
CA SER A 177 3.57 -2.46 -18.34
C SER A 177 2.30 -2.73 -19.13
N SER A 178 2.26 -3.79 -19.94
CA SER A 178 1.05 -4.20 -20.65
C SER A 178 -0.02 -4.76 -19.71
N TRP A 179 0.36 -5.64 -18.78
CA TRP A 179 -0.57 -6.16 -17.77
C TRP A 179 -1.20 -5.05 -16.91
N HIS A 180 -0.37 -4.10 -16.46
CA HIS A 180 -0.84 -2.94 -15.71
C HIS A 180 -1.75 -2.02 -16.53
N TYR A 181 -1.43 -1.83 -17.81
CA TYR A 181 -2.29 -1.03 -18.69
C TYR A 181 -3.63 -1.73 -18.91
N ARG A 182 -3.61 -3.05 -19.12
CA ARG A 182 -4.78 -3.90 -19.28
C ARG A 182 -5.70 -3.87 -18.06
N SER A 183 -5.17 -3.96 -16.83
CA SER A 183 -6.00 -3.91 -15.61
C SER A 183 -6.79 -2.60 -15.51
N LYS A 184 -6.16 -1.46 -15.85
CA LYS A 184 -6.82 -0.16 -15.86
C LYS A 184 -7.92 -0.03 -16.91
N ILE A 185 -7.74 -0.63 -18.09
CA ILE A 185 -8.74 -0.58 -19.16
C ILE A 185 -9.93 -1.48 -18.81
N LEU A 186 -9.66 -2.70 -18.36
CA LEU A 186 -10.66 -3.67 -17.95
C LEU A 186 -11.59 -3.12 -16.86
N SER A 187 -11.05 -2.53 -15.80
CA SER A 187 -11.87 -1.93 -14.73
C SER A 187 -12.76 -0.78 -15.19
N LYS A 188 -12.44 -0.12 -16.32
CA LYS A 188 -13.31 0.91 -16.91
C LYS A 188 -14.37 0.32 -17.83
N MET A 189 -13.99 -0.65 -18.66
CA MET A 189 -14.87 -1.25 -19.66
C MET A 189 -15.88 -2.21 -19.04
N PHE A 190 -15.49 -2.90 -17.98
CA PHE A 190 -16.20 -4.03 -17.40
C PHE A 190 -16.29 -3.94 -15.87
N PRO A 191 -16.77 -2.81 -15.31
CA PRO A 191 -16.84 -2.63 -13.87
C PRO A 191 -17.82 -3.64 -13.26
N ASP A 192 -17.44 -4.22 -12.12
CA ASP A 192 -18.36 -4.99 -11.29
C ASP A 192 -19.15 -4.05 -10.38
N GLU A 193 -20.48 -3.99 -10.55
CA GLU A 193 -21.33 -3.06 -9.80
C GLU A 193 -21.41 -3.42 -8.31
N SER A 194 -21.18 -4.69 -7.96
CA SER A 194 -21.19 -5.14 -6.57
C SER A 194 -19.90 -4.78 -5.81
N GLY A 195 -18.81 -4.55 -6.53
CA GLY A 195 -17.48 -4.36 -5.97
C GLY A 195 -16.88 -5.65 -5.37
N GLU A 196 -17.52 -6.80 -5.57
CA GLU A 196 -17.03 -8.10 -5.12
C GLU A 196 -15.89 -8.62 -6.00
N LEU A 197 -15.83 -8.20 -7.26
CA LEU A 197 -14.77 -8.55 -8.20
C LEU A 197 -14.11 -7.28 -8.78
N PRO A 198 -12.86 -7.36 -9.26
CA PRO A 198 -12.22 -6.22 -9.91
C PRO A 198 -12.85 -5.88 -11.28
N ILE A 199 -13.56 -6.84 -11.89
CA ILE A 199 -14.29 -6.77 -13.16
C ILE A 199 -15.44 -7.79 -13.18
N VAL A 200 -16.42 -7.62 -14.07
CA VAL A 200 -17.57 -8.54 -14.18
C VAL A 200 -17.15 -10.01 -14.36
N ALA A 201 -17.95 -10.92 -13.79
CA ALA A 201 -17.60 -12.34 -13.64
C ALA A 201 -17.13 -13.06 -14.91
N ASP A 202 -17.79 -12.82 -16.06
CA ASP A 202 -17.41 -13.47 -17.32
C ASP A 202 -16.01 -13.04 -17.78
N LYS A 203 -15.69 -11.73 -17.68
CA LYS A 203 -14.36 -11.21 -18.03
C LYS A 203 -13.31 -11.59 -17.00
N HIS A 204 -13.68 -11.65 -15.73
CA HIS A 204 -12.81 -12.15 -14.69
C HIS A 204 -12.32 -13.58 -14.98
N LYS A 205 -13.23 -14.47 -15.41
CA LYS A 205 -12.88 -15.84 -15.80
C LYS A 205 -11.92 -15.89 -16.99
N GLU A 206 -12.24 -15.16 -18.08
CA GLU A 206 -11.37 -15.07 -19.26
C GLU A 206 -9.95 -14.61 -18.90
N GLU A 207 -9.81 -13.61 -18.03
CA GLU A 207 -8.51 -13.08 -17.63
C GLU A 207 -7.74 -14.01 -16.69
N LEU A 208 -8.44 -14.77 -15.84
CA LEU A 208 -7.83 -15.82 -15.03
C LEU A 208 -7.23 -16.92 -15.91
N ASP A 209 -7.92 -17.33 -16.98
CA ASP A 209 -7.42 -18.33 -17.93
C ASP A 209 -6.20 -17.79 -18.71
N LEU A 210 -6.26 -16.52 -19.15
CA LEU A 210 -5.16 -15.87 -19.84
C LEU A 210 -3.90 -15.80 -18.98
N VAL A 211 -4.02 -15.29 -17.75
CA VAL A 211 -2.85 -15.13 -16.87
C VAL A 211 -2.29 -16.46 -16.40
N MET A 212 -3.14 -17.47 -16.23
CA MET A 212 -2.75 -18.83 -15.92
C MET A 212 -1.88 -19.44 -17.02
N ASN A 213 -2.26 -19.26 -18.29
CA ASN A 213 -1.41 -19.69 -19.41
C ASN A 213 -0.05 -18.98 -19.41
N ALA A 214 -0.03 -17.70 -19.06
CA ALA A 214 1.21 -16.93 -18.95
C ALA A 214 2.11 -17.45 -17.82
N THR A 215 1.57 -17.73 -16.63
CA THR A 215 2.35 -18.27 -15.50
C THR A 215 2.86 -19.68 -15.74
N PHE A 216 2.18 -20.50 -16.56
CA PHE A 216 2.68 -21.81 -16.95
C PHE A 216 3.72 -21.77 -18.06
N THR A 217 3.67 -20.75 -18.92
CA THR A 217 4.61 -20.58 -20.03
C THR A 217 5.96 -20.05 -19.54
N ASP A 218 5.95 -19.07 -18.63
CA ASP A 218 7.15 -18.57 -17.95
C ASP A 218 6.89 -18.39 -16.45
N PRO A 219 7.01 -19.47 -15.65
CA PRO A 219 6.70 -19.44 -14.22
C PRO A 219 7.68 -18.59 -13.41
N ASN A 220 8.81 -18.18 -13.98
CA ASN A 220 9.77 -17.31 -13.30
C ASN A 220 9.45 -15.82 -13.48
N ASP A 221 8.66 -15.45 -14.49
CA ASP A 221 8.29 -14.06 -14.72
C ASP A 221 7.26 -13.57 -13.70
N SER A 222 7.62 -12.51 -12.97
CA SER A 222 6.78 -11.95 -11.91
C SER A 222 5.50 -11.25 -12.40
N SER A 223 5.43 -10.82 -13.65
CA SER A 223 4.41 -9.88 -14.13
C SER A 223 3.03 -10.52 -14.18
N ALA A 224 2.94 -11.72 -14.73
CA ALA A 224 1.70 -12.50 -14.74
C ALA A 224 1.22 -12.81 -13.31
N TRP A 225 2.13 -13.16 -12.39
CA TRP A 225 1.80 -13.42 -10.99
C TRP A 225 1.20 -12.20 -10.28
N PHE A 226 1.76 -11.01 -10.50
CA PHE A 226 1.20 -9.78 -9.94
C PHE A 226 -0.16 -9.43 -10.54
N TYR A 227 -0.35 -9.63 -11.84
CA TYR A 227 -1.63 -9.42 -12.50
C TYR A 227 -2.71 -10.40 -11.98
N GLN A 228 -2.37 -11.67 -11.84
CA GLN A 228 -3.26 -12.66 -11.26
C GLN A 228 -3.58 -12.34 -9.81
N ARG A 229 -2.59 -11.86 -9.04
CA ARG A 229 -2.86 -11.42 -7.68
C ARG A 229 -3.88 -10.30 -7.65
N TRP A 230 -3.81 -9.32 -8.55
CA TRP A 230 -4.87 -8.31 -8.70
C TRP A 230 -6.23 -8.94 -9.03
N LEU A 231 -6.28 -9.92 -9.94
CA LEU A 231 -7.51 -10.66 -10.24
C LEU A 231 -8.05 -11.41 -9.01
N LEU A 232 -7.21 -11.84 -8.06
CA LEU A 232 -7.59 -12.64 -6.90
C LEU A 232 -7.75 -11.84 -5.59
N ASP A 233 -7.29 -10.60 -5.55
CA ASP A 233 -7.29 -9.73 -4.36
C ASP A 233 -8.60 -8.95 -4.25
N TYR A 234 -9.71 -9.69 -4.15
CA TYR A 234 -11.05 -9.17 -3.97
C TYR A 234 -11.70 -9.68 -2.67
N SER A 235 -12.77 -8.99 -2.24
CA SER A 235 -13.40 -9.09 -0.91
C SER A 235 -12.55 -8.58 0.26
N ASN A 236 -12.33 -7.26 0.32
CA ASN A 236 -12.16 -6.59 1.61
C ASN A 236 -13.43 -5.79 1.88
N PRO A 237 -14.01 -5.85 3.10
CA PRO A 237 -15.10 -4.97 3.47
C PRO A 237 -14.73 -3.52 3.17
N GLN A 238 -15.71 -2.69 2.78
CA GLN A 238 -15.47 -1.28 2.56
C GLN A 238 -14.77 -0.69 3.80
N PRO A 239 -13.66 0.05 3.67
CA PRO A 239 -12.88 0.51 4.82
C PRO A 239 -13.71 1.29 5.85
N ASN A 240 -14.72 2.05 5.40
CA ASN A 240 -15.64 2.82 6.25
C ASN A 240 -16.83 2.01 6.79
N ALA A 241 -16.95 0.72 6.46
CA ALA A 241 -18.02 -0.11 6.98
C ALA A 241 -17.81 -0.40 8.47
N LEU A 242 -18.89 -0.29 9.22
CA LEU A 242 -18.91 -0.46 10.67
C LEU A 242 -18.87 -1.97 11.02
N TRP A 243 -17.91 -2.35 11.86
CA TRP A 243 -17.64 -3.73 12.23
C TRP A 243 -18.33 -4.13 13.54
N ARG A 244 -18.00 -3.43 14.63
CA ARG A 244 -18.52 -3.69 15.97
C ARG A 244 -18.72 -2.41 16.74
N VAL A 245 -19.67 -2.44 17.66
CA VAL A 245 -19.91 -1.37 18.62
C VAL A 245 -20.11 -1.97 20.00
N LYS A 246 -19.51 -1.35 21.01
CA LYS A 246 -19.80 -1.58 22.43
C LYS A 246 -20.17 -0.25 23.07
N ILE A 247 -21.32 -0.20 23.72
CA ILE A 247 -21.76 0.96 24.50
C ILE A 247 -21.96 0.52 25.94
N THR A 248 -21.38 1.25 26.87
CA THR A 248 -21.60 1.17 28.31
C THR A 248 -22.27 2.46 28.79
N PRO A 249 -22.72 2.56 30.05
CA PRO A 249 -23.40 3.75 30.54
C PRO A 249 -22.61 5.05 30.39
N ASN A 250 -21.28 4.97 30.37
CA ASN A 250 -20.39 6.14 30.33
C ASN A 250 -19.52 6.24 29.07
N ARG A 251 -19.44 5.20 28.24
CA ARG A 251 -18.52 5.12 27.10
C ARG A 251 -19.15 4.43 25.91
N ALA A 252 -18.74 4.81 24.70
CA ALA A 252 -18.94 4.02 23.50
C ALA A 252 -17.62 3.78 22.79
N THR A 253 -17.51 2.62 22.15
CA THR A 253 -16.39 2.22 21.32
C THR A 253 -16.94 1.67 20.01
N ILE A 254 -16.55 2.27 18.88
CA ILE A 254 -16.91 1.88 17.53
C ILE A 254 -15.66 1.40 16.81
N ILE A 255 -15.77 0.28 16.09
CA ILE A 255 -14.71 -0.28 15.26
C ILE A 255 -15.20 -0.34 13.81
N PHE A 256 -14.33 0.05 12.89
CA PHE A 256 -14.51 -0.03 11.44
C PHE A 256 -13.60 -1.10 10.84
N HIS A 257 -13.91 -1.56 9.63
CA HIS A 257 -13.05 -2.50 8.91
C HIS A 257 -11.69 -1.89 8.49
N GLY A 258 -11.65 -0.57 8.28
CA GLY A 258 -10.45 0.17 7.91
C GLY A 258 -10.43 1.61 8.45
N GLU A 259 -9.45 2.39 7.99
CA GLU A 259 -9.23 3.76 8.45
C GLU A 259 -10.40 4.67 8.08
N THR A 260 -11.07 5.22 9.09
CA THR A 260 -12.30 6.02 8.92
C THR A 260 -12.19 7.35 9.66
N SER A 261 -12.68 8.43 9.05
CA SER A 261 -12.75 9.75 9.69
C SER A 261 -14.18 10.08 10.07
N LEU A 262 -14.40 10.48 11.32
CA LEU A 262 -15.72 10.88 11.79
C LEU A 262 -16.04 12.37 11.58
N GLU A 263 -15.05 13.22 11.27
CA GLU A 263 -15.22 14.68 11.09
C GLU A 263 -16.26 15.05 10.02
N SER A 264 -16.37 14.23 8.98
CA SER A 264 -17.28 14.43 7.85
C SER A 264 -18.47 13.45 7.86
N SER A 265 -18.62 12.68 8.96
CA SER A 265 -19.62 11.62 9.05
C SER A 265 -20.89 12.09 9.78
N ASN A 266 -22.05 11.59 9.34
CA ASN A 266 -23.32 11.77 10.04
C ASN A 266 -23.49 10.70 11.14
N LEU A 267 -22.55 10.65 12.10
CA LEU A 267 -22.63 9.71 13.22
C LEU A 267 -23.51 10.28 14.33
N SER A 268 -24.58 9.57 14.69
CA SER A 268 -25.37 9.89 15.89
C SER A 268 -25.82 8.64 16.65
N LEU A 269 -25.80 8.74 17.98
CA LEU A 269 -26.32 7.73 18.87
C LEU A 269 -27.74 8.12 19.30
N THR A 270 -28.70 7.23 19.10
CA THR A 270 -30.10 7.46 19.49
C THR A 270 -30.57 6.36 20.43
N THR A 271 -31.28 6.76 21.48
CA THR A 271 -31.90 5.90 22.50
C THR A 271 -33.41 6.08 22.51
N ASP A 272 -34.11 5.26 23.30
CA ASP A 272 -35.54 5.45 23.61
C ASP A 272 -35.88 6.88 24.07
N ASN A 273 -34.93 7.57 24.72
CA ASN A 273 -35.11 8.90 25.30
C ASN A 273 -34.64 10.04 24.38
N GLY A 274 -34.23 9.72 23.14
CA GLY A 274 -33.73 10.68 22.15
C GLY A 274 -32.24 10.53 21.87
N GLN A 275 -31.68 11.56 21.21
CA GLN A 275 -30.28 11.58 20.77
C GLN A 275 -29.33 11.84 21.93
N VAL A 276 -28.25 11.06 22.00
CA VAL A 276 -27.21 11.19 23.02
C VAL A 276 -25.99 11.85 22.41
N ASN A 277 -25.52 12.91 23.06
CA ASN A 277 -24.31 13.62 22.66
C ASN A 277 -23.09 13.03 23.37
N GLY A 278 -22.06 12.71 22.60
CA GLY A 278 -20.76 12.27 23.10
C GLY A 278 -19.64 12.96 22.33
N THR A 279 -18.51 13.17 22.99
CA THR A 279 -17.29 13.66 22.33
C THR A 279 -16.51 12.47 21.83
N TRP A 280 -16.50 12.28 20.51
CA TRP A 280 -15.74 11.21 19.85
C TRP A 280 -14.27 11.61 19.70
N SER A 281 -13.38 10.68 20.04
CA SER A 281 -11.95 10.80 19.83
C SER A 281 -11.37 9.49 19.28
N SER A 282 -10.34 9.63 18.46
CA SER A 282 -9.48 8.54 18.04
C SER A 282 -8.36 8.33 19.06
N TYR A 283 -7.65 7.21 18.95
CA TYR A 283 -6.40 7.08 19.69
C TYR A 283 -5.35 8.03 19.08
N ASN A 284 -4.56 8.68 19.94
CA ASN A 284 -3.52 9.65 19.56
C ASN A 284 -4.00 10.90 18.77
N ASP A 285 -5.29 11.24 18.82
CA ASP A 285 -5.87 12.40 18.13
C ASP A 285 -5.66 12.38 16.60
N GLU A 286 -5.59 11.18 16.02
CA GLU A 286 -5.47 10.97 14.58
C GLU A 286 -6.78 11.31 13.84
N LYS A 287 -6.68 11.92 12.66
CA LYS A 287 -7.85 12.27 11.84
C LYS A 287 -8.60 11.05 11.29
N PHE A 288 -7.87 9.96 11.05
CA PHE A 288 -8.39 8.69 10.58
C PHE A 288 -8.02 7.62 11.59
N SER A 289 -8.98 6.77 11.92
CA SER A 289 -8.77 5.66 12.84
C SER A 289 -9.73 4.54 12.51
N LYS A 290 -9.28 3.30 12.77
CA LYS A 290 -10.12 2.10 12.73
C LYS A 290 -11.00 1.94 13.96
N ILE A 291 -10.69 2.66 15.05
CA ILE A 291 -11.43 2.62 16.32
C ILE A 291 -11.66 4.03 16.84
N TRP A 292 -12.89 4.29 17.28
CA TRP A 292 -13.30 5.57 17.84
C TRP A 292 -13.97 5.34 19.18
N THR A 293 -13.62 6.16 20.16
CA THR A 293 -14.18 6.08 21.50
C THR A 293 -14.87 7.40 21.84
N ALA A 294 -15.97 7.34 22.57
CA ALA A 294 -16.63 8.51 23.11
C ALA A 294 -16.91 8.34 24.60
N THR A 295 -16.83 9.44 25.34
CA THR A 295 -17.32 9.52 26.71
C THR A 295 -18.59 10.38 26.71
N PHE A 296 -19.60 9.92 27.45
CA PHE A 296 -20.87 10.63 27.56
C PHE A 296 -20.84 11.59 28.76
N SER A 297 -21.34 12.81 28.55
CA SER A 297 -21.43 13.83 29.60
C SER A 297 -22.45 13.44 30.68
N GLU A 298 -23.48 12.70 30.30
CA GLU A 298 -24.50 12.14 31.19
C GLU A 298 -24.51 10.62 31.05
N LEU A 299 -24.73 9.91 32.16
CA LEU A 299 -24.82 8.46 32.13
C LEU A 299 -26.05 8.02 31.34
N LEU A 300 -25.84 7.13 30.37
CA LEU A 300 -26.92 6.43 29.70
C LEU A 300 -27.71 5.62 30.72
N ASP A 301 -29.04 5.73 30.64
CA ASP A 301 -29.93 4.96 31.50
C ASP A 301 -29.81 3.47 31.16
N SER A 302 -29.39 2.70 32.17
CA SER A 302 -29.33 1.24 32.10
C SER A 302 -30.68 0.59 31.78
N SER A 303 -31.81 1.30 31.89
CA SER A 303 -33.14 0.80 31.54
C SER A 303 -33.44 0.85 30.03
N CYS A 304 -32.64 1.56 29.23
CA CYS A 304 -32.87 1.71 27.79
C CYS A 304 -32.89 0.36 27.06
N SER A 305 -33.95 0.16 26.28
CA SER A 305 -34.25 -1.08 25.57
C SER A 305 -33.88 -1.01 24.09
N LYS A 306 -34.03 0.16 23.45
CA LYS A 306 -33.62 0.38 22.06
C LYS A 306 -32.52 1.42 21.99
N ILE A 307 -31.39 0.99 21.45
CA ILE A 307 -30.27 1.85 21.12
C ILE A 307 -29.88 1.54 19.68
N PHE A 308 -29.68 2.58 18.88
CA PHE A 308 -29.14 2.43 17.53
C PHE A 308 -28.15 3.53 17.23
N ILE A 309 -27.16 3.19 16.40
CA ILE A 309 -26.24 4.15 15.81
C ILE A 309 -26.71 4.42 14.39
N LYS A 310 -26.88 5.69 14.07
CA LYS A 310 -26.98 6.15 12.69
C LYS A 310 -25.58 6.53 12.25
N TYR A 311 -25.09 5.90 11.18
CA TYR A 311 -23.82 6.26 10.56
C TYR A 311 -24.04 6.33 9.05
N GLU A 312 -23.64 7.47 8.47
CA GLU A 312 -23.97 7.84 7.09
C GLU A 312 -25.48 7.78 6.82
N ASN A 313 -25.93 6.80 6.02
CA ASN A 313 -27.33 6.61 5.63
C ASN A 313 -27.95 5.32 6.21
N GLU A 314 -27.22 4.62 7.08
CA GLU A 314 -27.66 3.34 7.65
C GLU A 314 -27.91 3.44 9.16
N ASN A 315 -28.82 2.60 9.65
CA ASN A 315 -29.13 2.46 11.08
C ASN A 315 -28.67 1.08 11.56
N TYR A 316 -27.79 1.07 12.55
CA TYR A 316 -27.23 -0.12 13.18
C TYR A 316 -27.87 -0.30 14.54
N ASN A 317 -28.72 -1.32 14.69
CA ASN A 317 -29.41 -1.61 15.96
C ASN A 317 -28.49 -2.36 16.92
N LEU A 318 -28.47 -1.96 18.18
CA LEU A 318 -27.67 -2.63 19.21
C LEU A 318 -28.54 -3.52 20.10
N PHE A 319 -27.96 -4.64 20.53
CA PHE A 319 -28.57 -5.60 21.43
C PHE A 319 -27.99 -5.46 22.83
N LYS A 320 -28.87 -5.45 23.83
CA LYS A 320 -28.47 -5.32 25.23
C LYS A 320 -27.99 -6.66 25.79
N SER A 321 -26.87 -6.65 26.47
CA SER A 321 -26.35 -7.76 27.26
C SER A 321 -25.71 -7.20 28.54
N ASP A 322 -26.22 -7.64 29.69
CA ASP A 322 -25.92 -7.08 31.01
C ASP A 322 -26.07 -5.54 31.06
N ASN A 323 -24.98 -4.83 31.38
CA ASN A 323 -24.89 -3.37 31.45
C ASN A 323 -24.29 -2.76 30.18
N ALA A 324 -24.30 -3.46 29.06
CA ALA A 324 -23.76 -2.98 27.80
C ALA A 324 -24.69 -3.27 26.61
N TRP A 325 -24.46 -2.55 25.51
CA TRP A 325 -25.15 -2.74 24.24
C TRP A 325 -24.13 -2.99 23.14
N PHE A 326 -24.45 -3.93 22.25
CA PHE A 326 -23.52 -4.42 21.24
C PHE A 326 -24.13 -4.39 19.84
N TYR A 327 -23.31 -4.01 18.86
CA TYR A 327 -23.57 -4.30 17.45
C TYR A 327 -22.46 -5.20 16.92
N LYS A 328 -22.86 -6.17 16.09
CA LYS A 328 -21.99 -7.10 15.37
C LYS A 328 -22.41 -7.10 13.91
N SER A 329 -21.47 -6.81 13.00
CA SER A 329 -21.71 -6.91 11.55
C SER A 329 -22.02 -8.36 11.16
N SER A 330 -22.89 -8.58 10.18
CA SER A 330 -23.17 -9.91 9.63
C SER A 330 -22.05 -10.40 8.69
N HIS A 331 -21.17 -9.51 8.23
CA HIS A 331 -20.15 -9.83 7.24
C HIS A 331 -18.86 -10.30 7.93
N SER A 332 -18.52 -11.57 7.79
CA SER A 332 -17.20 -12.07 8.22
C SER A 332 -16.09 -11.32 7.48
N PRO A 333 -15.01 -10.90 8.17
CA PRO A 333 -13.88 -10.21 7.55
C PRO A 333 -13.01 -11.15 6.71
N ILE A 334 -13.33 -12.46 6.70
CA ILE A 334 -12.51 -13.53 6.12
C ILE A 334 -13.28 -14.27 5.02
N ASP A 335 -14.60 -14.12 4.95
CA ASP A 335 -15.41 -14.82 3.95
C ASP A 335 -15.17 -14.20 2.58
N LYS A 336 -14.88 -15.07 1.60
CA LYS A 336 -14.67 -14.67 0.21
C LYS A 336 -15.66 -15.38 -0.72
N HIS A 337 -16.00 -14.68 -1.79
CA HIS A 337 -16.86 -15.18 -2.86
C HIS A 337 -16.05 -15.96 -3.92
N ASN A 338 -16.73 -16.64 -4.85
CA ASN A 338 -16.12 -17.34 -6.01
C ASN A 338 -15.29 -18.61 -5.70
N LYS A 339 -15.76 -19.44 -4.75
CA LYS A 339 -15.12 -20.72 -4.38
C LYS A 339 -14.85 -21.66 -5.56
N ALA A 340 -15.71 -21.70 -6.58
CA ALA A 340 -15.54 -22.59 -7.73
C ALA A 340 -14.28 -22.23 -8.54
N GLN A 341 -14.11 -20.95 -8.88
CA GLN A 341 -12.95 -20.44 -9.61
C GLN A 341 -11.67 -20.56 -8.78
N LEU A 342 -11.73 -20.23 -7.48
CA LEU A 342 -10.60 -20.40 -6.57
C LEU A 342 -10.12 -21.86 -6.50
N LYS A 343 -11.05 -22.82 -6.51
CA LYS A 343 -10.73 -24.24 -6.52
C LYS A 343 -10.02 -24.66 -7.79
N GLU A 344 -10.53 -24.23 -8.95
CA GLU A 344 -9.90 -24.51 -10.25
C GLU A 344 -8.47 -23.96 -10.31
N GLN A 345 -8.28 -22.70 -9.92
CA GLN A 345 -6.96 -22.08 -9.85
C GLN A 345 -6.05 -22.81 -8.84
N MET A 346 -6.57 -23.27 -7.71
CA MET A 346 -5.80 -24.01 -6.72
C MET A 346 -5.30 -25.36 -7.25
N GLU A 347 -6.13 -26.14 -7.95
CA GLU A 347 -5.71 -27.43 -8.55
C GLU A 347 -4.63 -27.25 -9.61
N ASN A 348 -4.80 -26.22 -10.43
CA ASN A 348 -3.81 -25.76 -11.38
C ASN A 348 -2.46 -25.45 -10.70
N TYR A 349 -2.45 -24.68 -9.61
CA TYR A 349 -1.21 -24.38 -8.90
C TYR A 349 -0.57 -25.56 -8.19
N LYS A 350 -1.36 -26.54 -7.74
CA LYS A 350 -0.80 -27.78 -7.20
C LYS A 350 0.05 -28.49 -8.25
N GLN A 351 -0.43 -28.58 -9.49
CA GLN A 351 0.35 -29.17 -10.60
C GLN A 351 1.65 -28.39 -10.87
N LEU A 352 1.58 -27.06 -10.93
CA LEU A 352 2.79 -26.26 -11.16
C LEU A 352 3.81 -26.40 -10.02
N LYS A 353 3.34 -26.48 -8.77
CA LYS A 353 4.21 -26.69 -7.60
C LYS A 353 4.86 -28.07 -7.63
N GLU A 354 4.19 -29.10 -8.13
CA GLU A 354 4.79 -30.43 -8.33
C GLU A 354 5.88 -30.41 -9.40
N MET A 355 5.67 -29.65 -10.48
CA MET A 355 6.65 -29.48 -11.56
C MET A 355 7.85 -28.60 -11.12
N GLU A 356 7.59 -27.52 -10.38
CA GLU A 356 8.58 -26.55 -9.94
C GLU A 356 8.51 -26.30 -8.40
N PRO A 357 8.99 -27.25 -7.59
CA PRO A 357 8.81 -27.22 -6.13
C PRO A 357 9.51 -26.07 -5.41
N ASN A 358 10.46 -25.42 -6.07
CA ASN A 358 11.19 -24.25 -5.55
C ASN A 358 10.75 -22.93 -6.18
N ASN A 359 9.69 -22.93 -7.00
CA ASN A 359 9.16 -21.70 -7.58
C ASN A 359 8.42 -20.89 -6.49
N LYS A 360 9.07 -19.83 -6.04
CA LYS A 360 8.52 -18.95 -4.99
C LYS A 360 7.19 -18.30 -5.36
N TRP A 361 6.94 -18.02 -6.64
CA TRP A 361 5.71 -17.39 -7.10
C TRP A 361 4.55 -18.38 -7.05
N ALA A 362 4.77 -19.61 -7.52
CA ALA A 362 3.78 -20.68 -7.44
C ALA A 362 3.39 -20.99 -5.98
N ILE A 363 4.38 -21.09 -5.07
CA ILE A 363 4.11 -21.34 -3.65
C ILE A 363 3.35 -20.17 -3.02
N LEU A 364 3.79 -18.92 -3.29
CA LEU A 364 3.15 -17.73 -2.73
C LEU A 364 1.71 -17.56 -3.23
N THR A 365 1.45 -17.81 -4.51
CA THR A 365 0.10 -17.79 -5.09
C THR A 365 -0.76 -18.91 -4.53
N GLY A 366 -0.20 -20.12 -4.35
CA GLY A 366 -0.87 -21.23 -3.68
C GLY A 366 -1.33 -20.85 -2.27
N ILE A 367 -0.49 -20.15 -1.49
CA ILE A 367 -0.88 -19.63 -0.18
C ILE A 367 -2.05 -18.65 -0.27
N PHE A 368 -2.02 -17.69 -1.21
CA PHE A 368 -3.12 -16.74 -1.38
C PHE A 368 -4.43 -17.42 -1.77
N LEU A 369 -4.38 -18.43 -2.62
CA LEU A 369 -5.55 -19.21 -3.04
C LEU A 369 -6.10 -20.05 -1.89
N MET A 370 -5.25 -20.80 -1.19
CA MET A 370 -5.65 -21.57 0.00
C MET A 370 -6.31 -20.68 1.04
N LYS A 371 -5.69 -19.53 1.34
CA LYS A 371 -6.26 -18.53 2.27
C LYS A 371 -7.63 -18.03 1.80
N SER A 372 -7.79 -17.80 0.50
CA SER A 372 -9.02 -17.24 -0.07
C SER A 372 -10.13 -18.27 -0.24
N TYR A 373 -9.77 -19.53 -0.46
CA TYR A 373 -10.72 -20.62 -0.67
C TYR A 373 -11.26 -21.15 0.66
N ASP A 374 -10.36 -21.52 1.58
CA ASP A 374 -10.69 -21.99 2.93
C ASP A 374 -9.46 -21.89 3.85
N LEU A 375 -9.35 -20.77 4.57
CA LEU A 375 -8.24 -20.54 5.50
C LEU A 375 -8.18 -21.59 6.63
N VAL A 376 -9.32 -22.14 7.05
CA VAL A 376 -9.39 -23.07 8.17
C VAL A 376 -8.92 -24.45 7.75
N GLU A 377 -9.42 -24.96 6.61
CA GLU A 377 -9.03 -26.25 6.05
C GLU A 377 -7.52 -26.27 5.75
N TYR A 378 -6.99 -25.21 5.15
CA TYR A 378 -5.61 -25.14 4.68
C TYR A 378 -4.64 -24.48 5.66
N HIS A 379 -5.04 -24.20 6.90
CA HIS A 379 -4.23 -23.43 7.85
C HIS A 379 -2.80 -23.98 8.00
N GLU A 380 -2.68 -25.24 8.41
CA GLU A 380 -1.37 -25.89 8.60
C GLU A 380 -0.55 -25.89 7.31
N LYS A 381 -1.20 -26.15 6.18
CA LYS A 381 -0.50 -26.18 4.88
C LYS A 381 0.05 -24.82 4.49
N ILE A 382 -0.70 -23.74 4.74
CA ILE A 382 -0.23 -22.37 4.54
C ILE A 382 1.02 -22.10 5.39
N LEU A 383 1.03 -22.54 6.66
CA LEU A 383 2.17 -22.33 7.56
C LEU A 383 3.42 -23.10 7.11
N GLU A 384 3.25 -24.33 6.64
CA GLU A 384 4.33 -25.12 6.03
C GLU A 384 4.92 -24.43 4.80
N ASP A 385 4.06 -23.98 3.89
CA ASP A 385 4.46 -23.36 2.63
C ASP A 385 5.15 -22.00 2.87
N LEU A 386 4.69 -21.22 3.86
CA LEU A 386 5.39 -20.00 4.30
C LEU A 386 6.77 -20.31 4.88
N SER A 387 6.89 -21.41 5.65
CA SER A 387 8.17 -21.87 6.18
C SER A 387 9.12 -22.34 5.07
N ALA A 388 8.59 -22.92 3.99
CA ALA A 388 9.36 -23.24 2.79
C ALA A 388 9.83 -21.97 2.05
N LEU A 389 8.95 -20.98 1.89
CA LEU A 389 9.29 -19.70 1.25
C LEU A 389 10.41 -18.94 1.97
N ILE A 390 10.43 -18.98 3.31
CA ILE A 390 11.52 -18.39 4.11
C ILE A 390 12.88 -18.99 3.71
N LYS A 391 12.92 -20.29 3.39
CA LYS A 391 14.15 -20.98 2.95
C LYS A 391 14.48 -20.68 1.48
N ILE A 392 13.47 -20.68 0.61
CA ILE A 392 13.63 -20.51 -0.85
C ILE A 392 13.99 -19.06 -1.21
N ASP A 393 13.31 -18.06 -0.63
CA ASP A 393 13.55 -16.64 -0.89
C ASP A 393 13.94 -15.90 0.40
N HIS A 394 15.12 -16.26 0.92
CA HIS A 394 15.68 -15.76 2.18
C HIS A 394 15.78 -14.23 2.26
N LEU A 395 15.91 -13.54 1.12
CA LEU A 395 15.93 -12.07 1.06
C LEU A 395 14.59 -11.44 1.50
N ARG A 396 13.50 -12.21 1.47
CA ARG A 396 12.16 -11.80 1.95
C ARG A 396 11.70 -12.62 3.16
N ALA A 397 12.60 -13.28 3.88
CA ALA A 397 12.27 -14.07 5.07
C ALA A 397 11.39 -13.31 6.08
N ASN A 398 11.70 -12.03 6.34
CA ASN A 398 10.90 -11.20 7.25
C ASN A 398 9.48 -10.96 6.72
N TYR A 399 9.32 -10.73 5.42
CA TYR A 399 8.00 -10.56 4.80
C TYR A 399 7.14 -11.82 4.97
N TYR A 400 7.69 -13.01 4.74
CA TYR A 400 6.95 -14.27 4.94
C TYR A 400 6.67 -14.57 6.41
N THR A 401 7.57 -14.17 7.31
CA THR A 401 7.35 -14.31 8.76
C THR A 401 6.22 -13.40 9.24
N ASP A 402 6.15 -12.17 8.73
CA ASP A 402 5.02 -11.28 8.99
C ASP A 402 3.74 -11.84 8.37
N MET A 403 3.80 -12.34 7.13
CA MET A 403 2.65 -12.97 6.47
C MET A 403 2.14 -14.20 7.24
N ARG A 404 3.05 -14.99 7.84
CA ARG A 404 2.72 -16.08 8.76
C ARG A 404 1.92 -15.58 9.95
N SER A 405 2.34 -14.48 10.57
CA SER A 405 1.60 -13.85 11.67
C SER A 405 0.20 -13.42 11.21
N LYS A 406 0.07 -12.83 10.02
CA LYS A 406 -1.25 -12.45 9.45
C LYS A 406 -2.18 -13.65 9.30
N CYS A 407 -1.68 -14.76 8.75
CA CYS A 407 -2.47 -15.97 8.57
C CYS A 407 -2.92 -16.60 9.89
N ILE A 408 -2.08 -16.56 10.94
CA ILE A 408 -2.49 -16.99 12.29
C ILE A 408 -3.57 -16.07 12.84
N MET A 409 -3.36 -14.76 12.77
CA MET A 409 -4.31 -13.77 13.28
C MET A 409 -5.68 -13.90 12.61
N ASP A 410 -5.71 -14.07 11.29
CA ASP A 410 -6.96 -14.30 10.56
C ASP A 410 -7.61 -15.63 11.00
N TYR A 411 -6.84 -16.71 11.17
CA TYR A 411 -7.38 -18.01 11.62
C TYR A 411 -7.98 -17.94 13.03
N GLU A 412 -7.27 -17.30 13.98
CA GLU A 412 -7.75 -17.12 15.35
C GLU A 412 -9.00 -16.23 15.37
N LEU A 413 -9.02 -15.15 14.59
CA LEU A 413 -10.19 -14.28 14.44
C LEU A 413 -11.41 -15.04 13.89
N HIS A 414 -11.22 -15.89 12.88
CA HIS A 414 -12.29 -16.73 12.34
C HIS A 414 -12.90 -17.64 13.41
N ASN A 415 -12.05 -18.31 14.20
CA ASN A 415 -12.50 -19.23 15.25
C ASN A 415 -13.23 -18.50 16.38
N LEU A 416 -12.74 -17.33 16.79
CA LEU A 416 -13.42 -16.48 17.77
C LEU A 416 -14.79 -16.07 17.25
N TRP A 417 -14.86 -15.58 16.00
CA TRP A 417 -16.09 -15.12 15.39
C TRP A 417 -17.17 -16.19 15.29
N LYS A 418 -16.79 -17.40 14.84
CA LYS A 418 -17.69 -18.55 14.66
C LYS A 418 -18.35 -18.99 15.96
N ASN A 419 -17.67 -18.80 17.09
CA ASN A 419 -18.14 -19.24 18.40
C ASN A 419 -18.90 -18.14 19.17
N GLU A 420 -18.93 -16.90 18.68
CA GLU A 420 -19.64 -15.78 19.31
C GLU A 420 -21.09 -15.68 18.80
N ASN A 421 -22.04 -15.53 19.73
CA ASN A 421 -23.42 -15.16 19.41
C ASN A 421 -23.55 -13.63 19.25
N ASP A 422 -24.68 -13.15 18.72
CA ASP A 422 -24.91 -11.70 18.49
C ASP A 422 -24.99 -10.87 19.80
N THR A 423 -25.19 -11.53 20.94
CA THR A 423 -25.38 -10.91 22.26
C THR A 423 -24.18 -11.06 23.19
N GLU A 424 -23.15 -11.80 22.80
CA GLU A 424 -21.99 -12.08 23.65
C GLU A 424 -20.69 -11.86 22.87
N ILE A 425 -19.96 -10.82 23.27
CA ILE A 425 -18.59 -10.59 22.80
C ILE A 425 -17.66 -11.17 23.87
N ASN A 426 -16.74 -12.06 23.45
CA ASN A 426 -15.78 -12.62 24.39
C ASN A 426 -14.89 -11.49 24.93
N SER A 427 -14.73 -11.42 26.25
CA SER A 427 -13.91 -10.41 26.91
C SER A 427 -12.43 -10.79 26.96
N THR A 428 -12.10 -12.06 26.69
CA THR A 428 -10.75 -12.62 26.84
C THR A 428 -10.25 -13.23 25.54
N VAL A 429 -8.96 -13.07 25.23
CA VAL A 429 -8.33 -13.69 24.06
C VAL A 429 -6.90 -14.11 24.36
N ASP A 430 -6.57 -15.36 24.02
CA ASP A 430 -5.23 -15.91 24.16
C ASP A 430 -4.57 -16.15 22.79
N LEU A 431 -3.58 -15.31 22.48
CA LEU A 431 -2.75 -15.35 21.28
C LEU A 431 -1.30 -15.64 21.65
N SER A 432 -1.07 -16.29 22.80
CA SER A 432 0.27 -16.65 23.24
C SER A 432 0.85 -17.84 22.47
N ASN A 433 2.18 -17.92 22.42
CA ASN A 433 2.91 -19.03 21.80
C ASN A 433 2.57 -19.25 20.31
N ARG A 434 2.37 -18.16 19.57
CA ARG A 434 2.02 -18.20 18.14
C ARG A 434 3.18 -17.79 17.22
N ASN A 435 4.33 -17.40 17.79
CA ASN A 435 5.48 -16.85 17.06
C ASN A 435 5.13 -15.61 16.22
N LEU A 436 4.22 -14.77 16.70
CA LEU A 436 3.81 -13.55 16.01
C LEU A 436 4.93 -12.52 15.98
N THR A 437 5.23 -11.97 14.81
CA THR A 437 6.13 -10.81 14.62
C THR A 437 5.37 -9.50 14.44
N ILE A 438 4.09 -9.58 14.10
CA ILE A 438 3.20 -8.45 13.89
C ILE A 438 1.80 -8.77 14.43
N PHE A 439 1.20 -7.81 15.14
CA PHE A 439 -0.22 -7.84 15.50
C PHE A 439 -1.02 -7.25 14.33
N TYR A 440 -1.59 -8.11 13.49
CA TYR A 440 -2.26 -7.73 12.24
C TYR A 440 -3.77 -7.79 12.38
N ASN A 441 -4.48 -6.98 11.57
CA ASN A 441 -5.94 -6.86 11.64
C ASN A 441 -6.37 -6.52 13.08
N GLU A 442 -5.52 -5.71 13.73
CA GLU A 442 -5.53 -5.42 15.15
C GLU A 442 -6.87 -4.85 15.63
N GLN A 443 -7.56 -4.10 14.76
CA GLN A 443 -8.83 -3.44 15.09
C GLN A 443 -9.91 -4.44 15.51
N TYR A 444 -9.90 -5.66 14.97
CA TYR A 444 -10.89 -6.67 15.31
C TYR A 444 -10.73 -7.22 16.73
N PHE A 445 -9.63 -6.89 17.39
CA PHE A 445 -9.36 -7.23 18.79
C PHE A 445 -9.59 -6.05 19.75
N GLY A 446 -10.11 -4.92 19.26
CA GLY A 446 -10.22 -3.67 20.04
C GLY A 446 -11.19 -3.71 21.23
N LEU A 447 -12.12 -4.68 21.29
CA LEU A 447 -13.11 -4.81 22.37
C LEU A 447 -12.72 -5.79 23.49
N PHE A 448 -11.61 -6.53 23.34
CA PHE A 448 -11.18 -7.47 24.37
C PHE A 448 -10.64 -6.74 25.61
N GLU A 449 -11.08 -7.20 26.78
CA GLU A 449 -10.65 -6.66 28.08
C GLU A 449 -9.41 -7.37 28.60
N GLU A 450 -9.20 -8.63 28.23
CA GLU A 450 -8.02 -9.41 28.60
C GLU A 450 -7.36 -9.99 27.34
N VAL A 451 -6.11 -9.61 27.09
CA VAL A 451 -5.36 -9.99 25.89
C VAL A 451 -4.02 -10.60 26.30
N ASN A 452 -3.84 -11.89 26.01
CA ASN A 452 -2.56 -12.56 26.20
C ASN A 452 -1.79 -12.67 24.89
N LEU A 453 -0.68 -11.94 24.77
CA LEU A 453 0.25 -11.97 23.63
C LEU A 453 1.62 -12.56 24.03
N GLY A 454 1.67 -13.36 25.10
CA GLY A 454 2.89 -13.95 25.63
C GLY A 454 3.61 -14.89 24.64
N THR A 455 4.93 -15.07 24.78
CA THR A 455 5.71 -16.02 23.97
C THR A 455 5.58 -15.75 22.46
N ASN A 456 5.78 -14.50 22.07
CA ASN A 456 5.77 -14.03 20.67
C ASN A 456 7.03 -13.19 20.37
N ARG A 457 7.03 -12.37 19.32
CA ARG A 457 8.18 -11.53 18.87
C ARG A 457 7.72 -10.14 18.42
N LEU A 458 6.82 -9.52 19.19
CA LEU A 458 6.11 -8.29 18.81
C LEU A 458 6.90 -6.99 19.02
N GLY A 459 8.21 -7.06 19.28
CA GLY A 459 9.01 -5.88 19.66
C GLY A 459 8.98 -4.72 18.65
N ASN A 460 8.88 -5.02 17.35
CA ASN A 460 8.80 -3.98 16.31
C ASN A 460 7.36 -3.53 16.01
N SER A 461 6.34 -4.11 16.66
CA SER A 461 4.93 -3.89 16.37
C SER A 461 4.11 -3.38 17.56
N LEU A 462 4.75 -2.92 18.64
CA LEU A 462 4.05 -2.42 19.83
C LEU A 462 3.06 -1.29 19.52
N HIS A 463 3.37 -0.42 18.56
CA HIS A 463 2.50 0.68 18.13
C HIS A 463 1.12 0.22 17.63
N ARG A 464 1.01 -1.03 17.14
CA ARG A 464 -0.24 -1.61 16.65
C ARG A 464 -1.21 -1.99 17.77
N LEU A 465 -0.73 -2.04 19.01
CA LEU A 465 -1.58 -2.29 20.18
C LEU A 465 -2.50 -1.10 20.48
N ALA A 466 -2.37 0.03 19.79
CA ALA A 466 -3.11 1.26 20.06
C ALA A 466 -4.63 1.10 19.95
N VAL A 467 -5.09 0.06 19.24
CA VAL A 467 -6.49 -0.29 19.11
C VAL A 467 -7.10 -0.96 20.34
N LEU A 468 -6.29 -1.44 21.28
CA LEU A 468 -6.72 -2.17 22.48
C LEU A 468 -7.21 -1.22 23.58
N GLN A 469 -8.08 -0.25 23.23
CA GLN A 469 -8.55 0.80 24.15
C GLN A 469 -9.55 0.29 25.20
N GLU A 470 -10.10 -0.91 25.03
CA GLU A 470 -10.92 -1.61 26.04
C GLU A 470 -10.09 -2.56 26.92
N CYS A 471 -8.82 -2.80 26.60
CA CYS A 471 -8.00 -3.78 27.29
C CYS A 471 -7.61 -3.32 28.70
N LYS A 472 -7.96 -4.14 29.70
CA LYS A 472 -7.63 -3.99 31.12
C LYS A 472 -6.43 -4.82 31.53
N LYS A 473 -6.27 -6.02 30.94
CA LYS A 473 -5.17 -6.94 31.24
C LYS A 473 -4.43 -7.32 29.97
N LEU A 474 -3.15 -6.95 29.88
CA LEU A 474 -2.30 -7.26 28.74
C LEU A 474 -1.08 -8.08 29.19
N SER A 475 -0.82 -9.20 28.54
CA SER A 475 0.44 -9.94 28.71
C SER A 475 1.28 -9.84 27.45
N LEU A 476 2.48 -9.31 27.59
CA LEU A 476 3.56 -9.31 26.59
C LEU A 476 4.77 -10.10 27.10
N SER A 477 4.51 -11.09 27.96
CA SER A 477 5.56 -11.94 28.52
C SER A 477 6.37 -12.63 27.41
N SER A 478 7.67 -12.85 27.58
CA SER A 478 8.49 -13.63 26.64
C SER A 478 8.43 -13.15 25.18
N ASN A 479 8.45 -11.84 24.94
CA ASN A 479 8.41 -11.24 23.59
C ASN A 479 9.79 -10.78 23.06
N SER A 480 10.86 -11.00 23.84
CA SER A 480 12.20 -10.49 23.55
C SER A 480 12.25 -8.97 23.38
N LEU A 481 11.41 -8.23 24.12
CA LEU A 481 11.34 -6.77 24.07
C LEU A 481 12.63 -6.17 24.65
N LYS A 482 13.34 -5.37 23.85
CA LYS A 482 14.56 -4.66 24.27
C LYS A 482 14.29 -3.26 24.83
N ASN A 483 13.18 -2.67 24.40
CA ASN A 483 12.69 -1.36 24.80
C ASN A 483 11.16 -1.33 24.62
N LEU A 484 10.53 -0.32 25.19
CA LEU A 484 9.08 -0.05 25.11
C LEU A 484 8.75 1.05 24.10
N LYS A 485 9.66 1.34 23.16
CA LYS A 485 9.47 2.40 22.18
C LYS A 485 8.25 2.10 21.31
N GLY A 486 7.35 3.08 21.23
CA GLY A 486 6.12 2.95 20.46
C GLY A 486 5.02 2.16 21.17
N PHE A 487 5.18 1.80 22.44
CA PHE A 487 4.06 1.29 23.24
C PHE A 487 3.01 2.42 23.43
N PRO A 488 1.78 2.24 22.95
CA PRO A 488 0.74 3.27 22.93
C PRO A 488 0.22 3.58 24.33
N THR A 489 -0.57 4.64 24.47
CA THR A 489 -1.36 4.86 25.70
C THR A 489 -2.67 4.09 25.58
N LEU A 490 -2.91 3.15 26.50
CA LEU A 490 -4.13 2.35 26.60
C LEU A 490 -4.94 2.80 27.81
N GLN A 491 -6.04 3.53 27.58
CA GLN A 491 -6.74 4.28 28.63
C GLN A 491 -7.25 3.42 29.79
N ASN A 492 -7.62 2.16 29.51
CA ASN A 492 -8.20 1.24 30.47
C ASN A 492 -7.21 0.20 31.02
N LEU A 493 -5.93 0.27 30.65
CA LEU A 493 -4.97 -0.76 31.02
C LEU A 493 -4.61 -0.67 32.51
N GLU A 494 -4.96 -1.72 33.26
CA GLU A 494 -4.77 -1.84 34.70
C GLU A 494 -3.67 -2.86 35.04
N ILE A 495 -3.58 -3.95 34.28
CA ILE A 495 -2.62 -5.03 34.53
C ILE A 495 -1.77 -5.24 33.30
N LEU A 496 -0.45 -5.12 33.45
CA LEU A 496 0.50 -5.39 32.39
C LEU A 496 1.56 -6.39 32.85
N SER A 497 1.76 -7.45 32.08
CA SER A 497 2.90 -8.34 32.24
C SER A 497 3.92 -8.12 31.12
N LEU A 498 5.13 -7.75 31.51
CA LEU A 498 6.33 -7.65 30.67
C LEU A 498 7.36 -8.69 31.07
N ARG A 499 6.94 -9.75 31.75
CA ARG A 499 7.80 -10.82 32.26
C ARG A 499 8.70 -11.43 31.16
N ASP A 500 9.90 -11.87 31.52
CA ASP A 500 10.83 -12.62 30.67
C ASP A 500 11.14 -11.89 29.34
N ASN A 501 11.42 -10.58 29.41
CA ASN A 501 11.87 -9.76 28.28
C ASN A 501 13.34 -9.31 28.47
N GLN A 502 13.81 -8.39 27.63
CA GLN A 502 15.19 -7.90 27.61
C GLN A 502 15.27 -6.40 27.96
N LEU A 503 14.37 -5.93 28.83
CA LEU A 503 14.29 -4.53 29.21
C LEU A 503 15.44 -4.16 30.16
N THR A 504 16.13 -3.06 29.85
CA THR A 504 17.30 -2.58 30.61
C THR A 504 17.13 -1.14 31.13
N CYS A 505 16.19 -0.38 30.57
CA CYS A 505 16.00 1.05 30.82
C CYS A 505 14.83 1.29 31.78
N LEU A 506 15.13 1.84 32.97
CA LEU A 506 14.10 2.14 33.98
C LEU A 506 13.24 3.34 33.57
N GLU A 507 13.84 4.33 32.91
CA GLU A 507 13.16 5.55 32.49
C GLU A 507 11.99 5.26 31.53
N GLU A 508 12.11 4.25 30.67
CA GLU A 508 11.03 3.81 29.79
C GLU A 508 9.85 3.20 30.56
N VAL A 509 10.12 2.47 31.64
CA VAL A 509 9.09 1.90 32.52
C VAL A 509 8.40 3.01 33.31
N LEU A 510 9.16 3.99 33.80
CA LEU A 510 8.60 5.15 34.50
C LEU A 510 7.74 6.02 33.58
N ASP A 511 8.13 6.21 32.31
CA ASP A 511 7.28 6.87 31.31
C ASP A 511 5.97 6.11 31.09
N LEU A 512 6.06 4.77 30.98
CA LEU A 512 4.88 3.93 30.81
C LEU A 512 3.91 4.07 31.99
N ILE A 513 4.42 4.05 33.23
CA ILE A 513 3.62 4.21 34.44
C ILE A 513 2.93 5.57 34.46
N LYS A 514 3.62 6.66 34.11
CA LYS A 514 3.02 8.02 34.08
C LYS A 514 1.84 8.14 33.13
N ARG A 515 1.80 7.35 32.06
CA ARG A 515 0.77 7.39 31.02
C ARG A 515 -0.43 6.48 31.29
N HIS A 516 -0.36 5.59 32.29
CA HIS A 516 -1.38 4.56 32.54
C HIS A 516 -1.79 4.52 34.00
N LYS A 517 -2.94 3.90 34.29
CA LYS A 517 -3.45 3.73 35.65
C LYS A 517 -3.30 2.27 36.09
N PHE A 518 -2.06 1.82 36.21
CA PHE A 518 -1.79 0.43 36.57
C PHE A 518 -2.23 0.13 38.01
N VAL A 519 -2.81 -1.04 38.19
CA VAL A 519 -2.98 -1.73 39.47
C VAL A 519 -1.83 -2.72 39.68
N LYS A 520 -1.36 -3.36 38.59
CA LYS A 520 -0.31 -4.38 38.67
C LYS A 520 0.64 -4.34 37.47
N LEU A 521 1.94 -4.42 37.72
CA LEU A 521 2.98 -4.48 36.71
C LEU A 521 3.99 -5.61 37.02
N ASP A 522 4.03 -6.64 36.16
CA ASP A 522 4.95 -7.77 36.27
C ASP A 522 6.17 -7.55 35.36
N LEU A 523 7.35 -7.41 35.97
CA LEU A 523 8.64 -7.14 35.31
C LEU A 523 9.65 -8.28 35.49
N ARG A 524 9.26 -9.40 36.11
CA ARG A 524 10.17 -10.53 36.40
C ARG A 524 10.96 -10.98 35.18
N GLY A 525 12.18 -11.45 35.39
CA GLY A 525 13.02 -11.98 34.31
C GLY A 525 13.52 -10.94 33.30
N ASN A 526 13.45 -9.64 33.62
CA ASN A 526 14.11 -8.58 32.84
C ASN A 526 15.45 -8.18 33.49
N PRO A 527 16.49 -7.86 32.70
CA PRO A 527 17.78 -7.39 33.23
C PRO A 527 17.69 -6.18 34.17
N LEU A 528 16.71 -5.29 33.97
CA LEU A 528 16.51 -4.14 34.88
C LEU A 528 16.20 -4.54 36.33
N CYS A 529 15.65 -5.75 36.55
CA CYS A 529 15.30 -6.25 37.87
C CYS A 529 16.51 -6.76 38.66
N GLU A 530 17.70 -6.88 38.03
CA GLU A 530 18.94 -7.23 38.73
C GLU A 530 19.47 -6.08 39.61
N GLN A 531 18.91 -4.87 39.47
CA GLN A 531 19.25 -3.73 40.31
C GLN A 531 18.61 -3.89 41.70
N SER A 532 19.43 -3.90 42.75
CA SER A 532 19.00 -4.18 44.13
C SER A 532 17.99 -3.18 44.72
N ASP A 533 17.83 -2.01 44.11
CA ASP A 533 16.94 -0.92 44.56
C ASP A 533 15.79 -0.63 43.59
N ILE A 534 15.50 -1.56 42.67
CA ILE A 534 14.50 -1.35 41.60
C ILE A 534 13.08 -1.17 42.14
N ILE A 535 12.68 -1.98 43.12
CA ILE A 535 11.35 -1.89 43.75
C ILE A 535 11.22 -0.53 44.45
N ASP A 536 12.23 -0.14 45.23
CA ASP A 536 12.24 1.15 45.94
C ASP A 536 12.10 2.31 44.96
N LYS A 537 12.81 2.27 43.83
CA LYS A 537 12.73 3.30 42.77
C LYS A 537 11.35 3.36 42.10
N LEU A 538 10.72 2.20 41.85
CA LEU A 538 9.40 2.13 41.21
C LEU A 538 8.28 2.57 42.17
N SER A 539 8.32 2.09 43.41
CA SER A 539 7.29 2.34 44.43
C SER A 539 7.35 3.74 45.04
N LYS A 540 8.51 4.40 45.05
CA LYS A 540 8.69 5.74 45.67
C LYS A 540 7.66 6.76 45.21
N ASP A 541 7.39 6.81 43.90
CA ASP A 541 6.44 7.75 43.29
C ASP A 541 5.12 7.07 42.88
N ASN A 542 4.98 5.75 43.10
CA ASN A 542 3.82 4.95 42.69
C ASN A 542 3.45 3.86 43.72
N PRO A 543 3.10 4.24 44.96
CA PRO A 543 2.91 3.28 46.07
C PRO A 543 1.70 2.36 45.91
N ASP A 544 0.72 2.74 45.08
CA ASP A 544 -0.54 2.01 44.89
C ASP A 544 -0.45 0.90 43.83
N ILE A 545 0.69 0.75 43.15
CA ILE A 545 0.90 -0.24 42.10
C ILE A 545 1.57 -1.49 42.68
N GLU A 546 0.98 -2.66 42.44
CA GLU A 546 1.60 -3.95 42.76
C GLU A 546 2.68 -4.27 41.72
N PHE A 547 3.95 -4.10 42.10
CA PHE A 547 5.10 -4.52 41.28
C PHE A 547 5.52 -5.95 41.59
N THR A 548 5.79 -6.73 40.56
CA THR A 548 6.42 -8.05 40.71
C THR A 548 7.75 -8.07 39.96
N THR A 549 8.87 -8.17 40.67
CA THR A 549 10.24 -8.10 40.09
C THR A 549 11.08 -9.36 40.32
N ASP A 550 10.69 -10.22 41.26
CA ASP A 550 11.48 -11.37 41.74
C ASP A 550 11.05 -12.73 41.16
#